data_AF-A0A660XGJ5-F1
#
_entry.id   AF-A0A660XGJ5-F1
#
_cell.length_a   1.000
_cell.length_b   1.000
_cell.length_c   1.000
_cell.angle_alpha   90.00
_cell.angle_beta   90.00
_cell.angle_gamma   90.00
#
_symmetry.space_group_name_H-M   'P 1'
#
loop_
_entity.id
_entity.type
_entity.pdbx_description
1 polymer ?
#
loop_
_entity_poly.entity_id
_entity_poly.type
_entity_poly.pdbx_seq_one_letter_code
_entity_poly.pdbx_strand_id
1 'polypeptide(L)'
;MSKTTSRGHVVINTEECKGCSLCIEACIPKVLHLSEKFNTHGYHTSEYDGEGCTGCGVCFYSCPEPGAITVFKRWDLITDIRMCPNCGEKHKVFSESTNPDKLICTQCFEPIDEK
;
A
#
# COMPACT_ATOMS: atom_id res chain seq x y z
N MET A 1 -15.48 -3.01 22.54
CA MET A 1 -14.40 -3.51 21.66
C MET A 1 -13.78 -2.30 20.97
N SER A 2 -12.53 -1.98 21.30
CA SER A 2 -11.83 -0.83 20.72
C SER A 2 -11.57 -1.11 19.24
N LYS A 3 -12.15 -0.31 18.35
CA LYS A 3 -11.96 -0.42 16.89
C LYS A 3 -10.47 -0.18 16.63
N THR A 4 -9.74 -1.23 16.24
CA THR A 4 -8.28 -1.12 16.01
C THR A 4 -8.07 -0.47 14.65
N THR A 5 -8.12 0.86 14.61
CA THR A 5 -7.91 1.62 13.38
C THR A 5 -6.50 1.38 12.84
N SER A 6 -6.39 0.93 11.58
CA SER A 6 -5.11 0.82 10.88
C SER A 6 -4.47 2.20 10.73
N ARG A 7 -3.29 2.38 11.33
CA ARG A 7 -2.47 3.61 11.21
C ARG A 7 -1.55 3.59 10.00
N GLY A 8 -1.46 2.45 9.32
CA GLY A 8 -0.71 2.29 8.08
C GLY A 8 -1.51 1.59 7.00
N HIS A 9 -0.97 1.61 5.79
CA HIS A 9 -1.47 0.89 4.64
C HIS A 9 -0.29 0.45 3.78
N VAL A 10 -0.42 -0.69 3.12
CA VAL A 10 0.65 -1.25 2.29
C VAL A 10 0.06 -1.56 0.92
N VAL A 11 0.76 -1.12 -0.12
CA VAL A 11 0.48 -1.51 -1.51
C VAL A 11 1.59 -2.43 -1.97
N ILE A 12 1.21 -3.58 -2.54
CA ILE A 12 2.14 -4.54 -3.11
C ILE A 12 2.09 -4.39 -4.63
N ASN A 13 3.24 -4.14 -5.24
CA ASN A 13 3.39 -4.22 -6.68
C ASN A 13 3.59 -5.69 -7.07
N THR A 14 2.55 -6.29 -7.64
CA THR A 14 2.54 -7.72 -8.00
C THR A 14 3.54 -8.06 -9.09
N GLU A 15 3.93 -7.11 -9.95
CA GLU A 15 4.89 -7.37 -11.02
C GLU A 15 6.34 -7.47 -10.51
N GLU A 16 6.66 -6.81 -9.39
CA GLU A 16 7.99 -6.92 -8.75
C GLU A 16 8.03 -7.95 -7.61
N CYS A 17 6.91 -8.22 -6.96
CA CYS A 17 6.86 -9.16 -5.85
C CYS A 17 7.13 -10.61 -6.33
N LYS A 18 8.18 -11.24 -5.78
CA LYS A 18 8.54 -12.64 -6.08
C LYS A 18 7.99 -13.67 -5.08
N GLY A 19 7.13 -13.26 -4.14
CA GLY A 19 6.52 -14.20 -3.19
C GLY A 19 7.47 -14.82 -2.15
N CYS A 20 8.63 -14.21 -1.88
CA CYS A 20 9.65 -14.77 -0.97
C CYS A 20 9.25 -14.85 0.51
N SER A 21 8.08 -14.32 0.89
CA SER A 21 7.49 -14.38 2.25
C SER A 21 8.25 -13.67 3.38
N LEU A 22 9.41 -13.06 3.14
CA LEU A 22 10.17 -12.33 4.17
C LEU A 22 9.37 -11.20 4.84
N CYS A 23 8.58 -10.46 4.06
CA CYS A 23 7.72 -9.40 4.59
C CYS A 23 6.60 -9.93 5.48
N ILE A 24 6.08 -11.14 5.22
CA ILE A 24 5.04 -11.80 6.01
C ILE A 24 5.60 -12.24 7.37
N GLU A 25 6.80 -12.83 7.36
CA GLU A 25 7.49 -13.24 8.58
C GLU A 25 7.80 -12.02 9.47
N ALA A 26 8.34 -10.97 8.86
CA ALA A 26 8.71 -9.72 9.55
C ALA A 26 7.49 -8.94 10.10
N CYS A 27 6.31 -9.13 9.53
CA CYS A 27 5.11 -8.39 9.92
C CYS A 27 4.55 -8.89 11.26
N ILE A 28 4.91 -8.21 12.36
CA ILE A 28 4.39 -8.48 13.71
C ILE A 28 2.86 -8.51 13.78
N PRO A 29 2.11 -7.54 13.21
CA PRO A 29 0.64 -7.58 13.26
C PRO A 29 0.03 -8.61 12.32
N LYS A 30 0.83 -9.31 11.50
CA LYS A 30 0.40 -10.41 10.60
C LYS A 30 -0.73 -10.00 9.65
N VAL A 31 -0.53 -8.86 8.98
CA VAL A 31 -1.49 -8.27 8.01
C VAL A 31 -1.10 -8.49 6.55
N LEU A 32 -0.14 -9.40 6.32
CA LEU A 32 0.35 -9.76 4.99
C LEU A 32 0.26 -11.29 4.87
N HIS A 33 -0.13 -11.76 3.70
CA HIS A 33 -0.18 -13.19 3.36
C HIS A 33 0.22 -13.40 1.89
N LEU A 34 0.35 -14.64 1.43
CA LEU A 34 0.57 -14.94 0.02
C LEU A 34 -0.77 -15.05 -0.69
N SER A 35 -0.88 -14.43 -1.86
CA SER A 35 -2.01 -14.57 -2.77
C SER A 35 -2.21 -16.03 -3.16
N GLU A 36 -3.46 -16.46 -3.27
CA GLU A 36 -3.81 -17.73 -3.90
C GLU A 36 -3.59 -17.70 -5.42
N LYS A 37 -3.50 -16.51 -6.02
CA LYS A 37 -3.33 -16.32 -7.45
C LYS A 37 -1.86 -16.15 -7.82
N PHE A 38 -1.55 -16.46 -9.08
CA PHE A 38 -0.27 -16.17 -9.68
C PHE A 38 -0.30 -14.81 -10.38
N ASN A 39 0.82 -14.08 -10.28
CA ASN A 39 1.08 -12.95 -11.19
C ASN A 39 1.50 -13.44 -12.59
N THR A 40 1.78 -12.51 -13.49
CA THR A 40 2.25 -12.73 -14.86
C THR A 40 3.53 -13.58 -14.95
N HIS A 41 4.33 -13.61 -13.89
CA HIS A 41 5.61 -14.32 -13.78
C HIS A 41 5.50 -15.67 -13.05
N GLY A 42 4.30 -16.08 -12.63
CA GLY A 42 4.08 -17.36 -11.95
C GLY A 42 4.40 -17.37 -10.45
N TYR A 43 4.50 -16.22 -9.80
CA TYR A 43 4.70 -16.12 -8.35
C TYR A 43 3.39 -15.92 -7.60
N HIS A 44 3.27 -16.55 -6.43
CA HIS A 44 2.29 -16.18 -5.41
C HIS A 44 2.78 -14.90 -4.72
N THR A 45 2.26 -13.75 -5.14
CA THR A 45 2.70 -12.45 -4.60
C THR A 45 2.18 -12.23 -3.20
N SER A 46 2.81 -11.35 -2.43
CA SER A 46 2.22 -10.91 -1.16
C SER A 46 0.94 -10.10 -1.38
N GLU A 47 -0.04 -10.27 -0.50
CA GLU A 47 -1.28 -9.51 -0.42
C GLU A 47 -1.45 -8.92 0.98
N TYR A 48 -2.25 -7.84 1.08
CA TYR A 48 -2.43 -7.06 2.29
C TYR A 48 -3.88 -7.12 2.78
N ASP A 49 -4.07 -7.46 4.06
CA ASP A 49 -5.39 -7.71 4.67
C ASP A 49 -6.17 -6.45 5.09
N GLY A 50 -5.55 -5.26 5.06
CA GLY A 50 -6.26 -4.00 5.32
C GLY A 50 -6.39 -3.58 6.79
N GLU A 51 -6.50 -4.53 7.73
CA GLU A 51 -6.81 -4.25 9.14
C GLU A 51 -5.61 -4.48 10.09
N GLY A 52 -5.39 -3.60 11.06
CA GLY A 52 -4.36 -3.76 12.10
C GLY A 52 -2.95 -3.29 11.71
N CYS A 53 -2.76 -2.71 10.52
CA CYS A 53 -1.47 -2.21 10.09
C CYS A 53 -1.02 -1.00 10.90
N THR A 54 0.22 -1.05 11.38
CA THR A 54 0.85 0.02 12.17
C THR A 54 1.62 1.04 11.33
N GLY A 55 1.91 0.72 10.06
CA GLY A 55 2.77 1.54 9.21
C GLY A 55 4.25 1.54 9.62
N CYS A 56 4.71 0.51 10.35
CA CYS A 56 6.09 0.46 10.86
C CYS A 56 7.17 0.42 9.76
N GLY A 57 6.86 -0.12 8.58
CA GLY A 57 7.78 -0.19 7.44
C GLY A 57 8.76 -1.37 7.47
N VAL A 58 8.67 -2.27 8.45
CA VAL A 58 9.59 -3.44 8.50
C VAL A 58 9.46 -4.33 7.27
N CYS A 59 8.24 -4.48 6.72
CA CYS A 59 7.98 -5.23 5.50
C CYS A 59 8.77 -4.68 4.31
N PHE A 60 8.85 -3.35 4.17
CA PHE A 60 9.64 -2.67 3.15
C PHE A 60 11.13 -2.99 3.29
N TYR A 61 11.69 -2.81 4.50
CA TYR A 61 13.12 -3.05 4.73
C TYR A 61 13.52 -4.53 4.63
N SER A 62 12.60 -5.45 4.91
CA SER A 62 12.83 -6.89 4.75
C SER A 62 12.71 -7.39 3.32
N CYS A 63 12.12 -6.58 2.42
CA CYS A 63 11.87 -7.01 1.05
C CYS A 63 13.17 -6.93 0.23
N PRO A 64 13.57 -8.00 -0.48
CA PRO A 64 14.72 -7.97 -1.36
C PRO A 64 14.43 -7.21 -2.67
N GLU A 65 13.15 -6.97 -2.99
CA GLU A 65 12.71 -6.30 -4.21
C GLU A 65 12.32 -4.84 -3.88
N PRO A 66 13.12 -3.85 -4.27
CA PRO A 66 12.99 -2.48 -3.76
C PRO A 66 11.70 -1.75 -4.20
N GLY A 67 11.08 -2.13 -5.32
CA GLY A 67 9.82 -1.55 -5.80
C GLY A 67 8.59 -2.43 -5.55
N ALA A 68 8.73 -3.54 -4.82
CA ALA A 68 7.62 -4.45 -4.58
C ALA A 68 6.64 -3.97 -3.49
N ILE A 69 7.08 -3.13 -2.54
CA ILE A 69 6.26 -2.72 -1.39
C ILE A 69 6.30 -1.21 -1.24
N THR A 70 5.13 -0.59 -1.13
CA THR A 70 5.00 0.81 -0.72
C THR A 70 4.24 0.89 0.60
N VAL A 71 4.79 1.63 1.58
CA VAL A 71 4.21 1.76 2.93
C VAL A 71 3.75 3.18 3.17
N PHE A 72 2.45 3.34 3.38
CA PHE A 72 1.84 4.58 3.82
C PHE A 72 1.77 4.63 5.35
N LYS A 73 2.26 5.74 5.90
CA LYS A 73 2.16 6.05 7.33
C LYS A 73 1.02 7.02 7.57
N ARG A 74 0.46 7.02 8.78
CA ARG A 74 -0.66 7.90 9.16
C ARG A 74 -1.88 7.73 8.26
N TRP A 75 -2.15 6.49 7.84
CA TRP A 75 -3.29 6.14 6.96
C TRP A 75 -4.64 6.51 7.56
N ASP A 76 -4.72 6.52 8.89
CA ASP A 76 -5.83 6.96 9.70
C ASP A 76 -6.13 8.46 9.56
N LEU A 77 -5.14 9.27 9.21
CA LEU A 77 -5.30 10.71 8.97
C LEU A 77 -5.66 11.03 7.51
N ILE A 78 -5.45 10.09 6.58
CA ILE A 78 -5.84 10.27 5.19
C ILE A 78 -7.34 9.99 5.08
N THR A 79 -8.13 11.07 5.04
CA THR A 79 -9.59 11.03 4.95
C THR A 79 -10.13 11.41 3.58
N ASP A 80 -9.37 12.19 2.80
CA ASP A 80 -9.79 12.63 1.49
C ASP A 80 -9.81 11.47 0.50
N ILE A 81 -11.00 11.28 -0.10
CA ILE A 81 -11.22 10.35 -1.20
C ILE A 81 -11.63 11.18 -2.41
N ARG A 82 -10.98 10.94 -3.54
CA ARG A 82 -11.30 11.57 -4.82
C ARG A 82 -11.36 10.51 -5.91
N MET A 83 -12.10 10.83 -6.97
CA MET A 83 -12.12 10.02 -8.18
C MET A 83 -10.81 10.25 -8.91
N CYS A 84 -10.05 9.18 -9.15
CA CYS A 84 -8.81 9.28 -9.89
C CYS A 84 -9.10 9.17 -11.40
N PRO A 85 -8.76 10.19 -12.23
CA PRO A 85 -9.00 10.13 -13.67
C PRO A 85 -8.11 9.09 -14.35
N ASN A 86 -7.02 8.68 -13.71
CA ASN A 86 -6.08 7.69 -14.22
C ASN A 86 -6.47 6.24 -13.85
N CYS A 87 -6.98 6.01 -12.63
CA CYS A 87 -7.43 4.68 -12.20
C CYS A 87 -8.89 4.39 -12.56
N GLY A 88 -9.71 5.43 -12.77
CA GLY A 88 -11.15 5.31 -13.01
C GLY A 88 -12.00 5.05 -11.76
N GLU A 89 -11.38 4.94 -10.58
CA GLU A 89 -12.07 4.64 -9.31
C GLU A 89 -11.79 5.68 -8.22
N LYS A 90 -12.55 5.59 -7.12
CA LYS A 90 -12.38 6.44 -5.94
C LYS A 90 -11.30 5.86 -5.03
N HIS A 91 -10.22 6.61 -4.86
CA HIS A 91 -9.14 6.23 -3.96
C HIS A 91 -8.90 7.32 -2.93
N LYS A 92 -8.23 6.94 -1.83
CA LYS A 92 -7.67 7.93 -0.91
C LYS A 92 -6.59 8.73 -1.64
N VAL A 93 -6.40 9.97 -1.20
CA VAL A 93 -5.43 10.88 -1.82
C VAL A 93 -4.60 11.55 -0.76
N PHE A 94 -3.34 11.82 -1.07
CA PHE A 94 -2.42 12.52 -0.18
C PHE A 94 -1.74 13.66 -0.93
N SER A 95 -1.37 14.73 -0.24
CA SER A 95 -0.56 15.80 -0.81
C SER A 95 0.92 15.63 -0.47
N GLU A 96 1.78 16.19 -1.33
CA GLU A 96 3.22 16.23 -1.05
C GLU A 96 3.52 17.27 0.03
N SER A 97 4.53 17.02 0.87
CA SER A 97 4.95 17.99 1.89
C SER A 97 5.46 19.32 1.31
N THR A 98 5.91 19.28 0.05
CA THR A 98 6.45 20.43 -0.70
C THR A 98 5.38 21.20 -1.48
N ASN A 99 4.25 20.56 -1.79
CA ASN A 99 3.14 21.18 -2.53
C ASN A 99 1.79 20.63 -2.01
N PRO A 100 1.13 21.34 -1.08
CA PRO A 100 -0.10 20.86 -0.44
C PRO A 100 -1.31 20.84 -1.40
N ASP A 101 -1.28 21.61 -2.48
CA ASP A 101 -2.38 21.70 -3.45
C ASP A 101 -2.36 20.54 -4.46
N LYS A 102 -1.18 19.93 -4.64
CA LYS A 102 -1.01 18.79 -5.55
C LYS A 102 -1.38 17.50 -4.84
N LEU A 103 -2.54 16.96 -5.18
CA LEU A 103 -3.04 15.71 -4.64
C LEU A 103 -2.57 14.53 -5.50
N ILE A 104 -2.17 13.44 -4.84
CA ILE A 104 -1.68 12.21 -5.45
C ILE A 104 -2.59 11.04 -5.06
N CYS A 105 -2.94 10.21 -6.03
CA CYS A 105 -3.71 8.99 -5.81
C CYS A 105 -2.91 7.95 -5.03
N THR A 106 -3.49 7.35 -3.98
CA THR A 106 -2.81 6.29 -3.21
C THR A 106 -2.69 4.96 -3.97
N GLN A 107 -3.33 4.82 -5.13
CA GLN A 107 -3.30 3.60 -5.94
C GLN A 107 -2.28 3.68 -7.07
N CYS A 108 -2.41 4.65 -8.00
CA CYS A 108 -1.49 4.77 -9.13
C CYS A 108 -0.29 5.68 -8.86
N PHE A 109 -0.25 6.38 -7.72
CA PHE A 109 0.80 7.35 -7.38
C PHE A 109 0.94 8.52 -8.37
N GLU A 110 -0.06 8.73 -9.23
CA GLU A 110 -0.08 9.86 -10.15
C GLU A 110 -0.89 11.03 -9.57
N PRO A 111 -0.55 12.27 -9.95
CA PRO A 111 -1.33 13.45 -9.58
C PRO A 111 -2.76 13.35 -10.14
N ILE A 112 -3.73 13.76 -9.33
CA ILE A 112 -5.15 13.85 -9.72
C ILE A 112 -5.54 15.22 -10.26
N ASP A 113 -4.57 16.11 -10.49
CA ASP A 113 -4.81 17.46 -11.01
C ASP A 113 -5.73 17.41 -12.24
N GLU A 114 -6.88 18.09 -12.14
CA GLU A 114 -7.72 18.36 -13.29
C GLU A 114 -6.92 19.28 -14.22
N LYS A 115 -6.60 18.80 -15.42
CA LYS A 115 -6.13 19.66 -16.50
C LYS A 115 -7.17 20.73 -16.84
#